data_AF-A0A7C6D7L3-F1
#
_entry.id   AF-A0A7C6D7L3-F1
#
_cell.length_a   1.000
_cell.length_b   1.000
_cell.length_c   1.000
_cell.angle_alpha   90.00
_cell.angle_beta   90.00
_cell.angle_gamma   90.00
#
_symmetry.space_group_name_H-M   'P 1'
#
loop_
_entity.id
_entity.type
_entity.pdbx_description
1 polymer ?
#
loop_
_entity_poly.entity_id
_entity_poly.type
_entity_poly.pdbx_seq_one_letter_code
_entity_poly.pdbx_strand_id
1 'polypeptide(L)' 'MTHRENLLERAIAAMVSALEVYNKPTFRYRAESFTILAINAWELLVKAKWLLDNDDDIS' A
#
# COMPACT_ATOMS: atom_id res chain seq x y z
N MET A 1 0.18 2.95 18.11
CA MET A 1 0.25 3.11 16.65
C MET A 1 -0.90 4.02 16.23
N THR A 2 -0.60 5.16 15.63
CA THR A 2 -1.61 6.08 15.09
C THR A 2 -2.30 5.46 13.86
N HIS A 3 -3.51 5.93 13.52
CA HIS A 3 -4.23 5.39 12.36
C HIS A 3 -3.42 5.53 11.06
N ARG A 4 -2.73 6.67 10.88
CA ARG A 4 -1.80 6.93 9.78
C ARG A 4 -0.65 5.94 9.71
N GLU A 5 0.01 5.66 10.84
CA GLU A 5 1.11 4.69 10.91
C GLU A 5 0.66 3.30 10.45
N ASN A 6 -0.55 2.89 10.86
CA ASN A 6 -1.11 1.61 10.43
C ASN A 6 -1.35 1.56 8.91
N LEU A 7 -1.86 2.64 8.31
CA LEU A 7 -2.06 2.71 6.86
C LEU A 7 -0.73 2.66 6.10
N LEU A 8 0.30 3.35 6.60
CA LEU A 8 1.63 3.34 6.01
C LEU A 8 2.26 1.94 6.06
N GLU A 9 2.20 1.26 7.22
CA GLU A 9 2.73 -0.09 7.38
C GLU A 9 2.05 -1.08 6.42
N ARG A 10 0.72 -0.99 6.32
CA ARG A 10 -0.06 -1.82 5.38
C ARG A 10 0.25 -1.51 3.93
N ALA A 11 0.48 -0.24 3.58
CA ALA A 11 0.91 0.16 2.24
C ALA A 11 2.25 -0.48 1.85
N ILE A 12 3.23 -0.45 2.77
CA ILE A 12 4.55 -1.06 2.57
C ILE A 12 4.39 -2.58 2.40
N ALA A 13 3.67 -3.24 3.31
CA ALA A 13 3.45 -4.69 3.25
C ALA A 13 2.76 -5.13 1.94
N ALA A 14 1.73 -4.38 1.50
CA ALA A 14 1.03 -4.64 0.25
C ALA A 14 1.96 -4.47 -0.97
N MET A 15 2.82 -3.44 -1.00
CA MET A 15 3.77 -3.23 -2.10
C MET A 15 4.83 -4.32 -2.15
N VAL A 16 5.39 -4.73 -1.01
CA VAL A 16 6.34 -5.85 -0.93
C VAL A 16 5.69 -7.13 -1.46
N SER A 17 4.45 -7.41 -1.04
CA SER A 17 3.68 -8.57 -1.52
C SER A 17 3.44 -8.50 -3.04
N ALA A 18 3.18 -7.31 -3.59
CA ALA A 18 3.07 -7.11 -5.02
C ALA A 18 4.37 -7.51 -5.73
N LEU A 19 5.52 -6.99 -5.27
CA LEU A 19 6.83 -7.28 -5.85
C LEU A 19 7.18 -8.77 -5.78
N GLU A 20 6.87 -9.45 -4.68
CA GLU A 20 7.05 -10.88 -4.54
C GLU A 20 6.23 -11.66 -5.57
N VAL A 21 4.96 -11.30 -5.76
CA VAL A 21 4.09 -11.90 -6.79
C VAL A 21 4.68 -11.66 -8.18
N TYR A 22 5.12 -10.44 -8.48
CA TYR A 22 5.70 -10.08 -9.78
C TYR A 22 6.99 -10.84 -10.10
N ASN A 23 7.84 -11.05 -9.09
CA ASN A 23 9.10 -11.78 -9.25
C ASN A 23 8.93 -13.30 -9.23
N LYS A 24 7.74 -13.82 -8.89
CA LYS A 24 7.51 -15.26 -8.86
C LYS A 24 7.49 -15.82 -10.30
N PRO A 25 8.33 -16.82 -10.62
CA PRO A 25 8.49 -17.32 -11.98
C PRO A 25 7.24 -18.04 -12.51
N THR A 26 6.52 -18.76 -11.65
CA THR A 26 5.29 -19.48 -11.98
C THR A 26 4.14 -19.02 -11.07
N PHE A 27 3.45 -17.97 -11.49
CA PHE A 27 2.26 -17.47 -10.82
C PHE A 27 1.18 -17.17 -11.88
N ARG A 28 0.06 -17.90 -11.82
CA ARG A 28 -1.04 -17.66 -12.75
C ARG A 28 -1.72 -16.33 -12.40
N TYR A 29 -1.99 -15.50 -13.40
CA TYR A 29 -2.52 -14.13 -13.22
C TYR A 29 -1.57 -13.18 -12.49
N ARG A 30 -0.26 -13.34 -12.71
CA ARG A 30 0.79 -12.57 -12.04
C ARG A 30 0.63 -11.06 -12.21
N ALA A 31 0.35 -10.61 -13.42
CA ALA A 31 0.21 -9.18 -13.70
C ALA A 31 -1.02 -8.62 -13.00
N GLU A 32 -2.13 -9.35 -13.01
CA GLU A 32 -3.39 -8.96 -12.38
C GLU A 32 -3.26 -8.91 -10.86
N SER A 33 -2.69 -9.95 -10.24
CA SER A 33 -2.45 -9.98 -8.80
C SER A 33 -1.44 -8.93 -8.34
N PHE A 34 -0.34 -8.72 -9.10
CA PHE A 34 0.56 -7.60 -8.86
C PHE A 34 -0.18 -6.27 -8.88
N THR A 35 -1.00 -6.04 -9.93
CA THR A 35 -1.71 -4.77 -10.13
C THR A 35 -2.68 -4.49 -9.00
N ILE A 36 -3.45 -5.48 -8.55
CA ILE A 36 -4.38 -5.35 -7.42
C ILE A 36 -3.63 -4.95 -6.14
N LEU A 37 -2.54 -5.64 -5.83
CA LEU A 37 -1.75 -5.36 -4.62
C LEU A 37 -1.05 -4.00 -4.70
N ALA A 38 -0.46 -3.66 -5.84
CA ALA A 38 0.21 -2.38 -6.05
C ALA A 38 -0.75 -1.20 -5.96
N ILE A 39 -1.97 -1.31 -6.53
CA ILE A 39 -3.00 -0.28 -6.41
C ILE A 39 -3.44 -0.13 -4.95
N ASN A 40 -3.65 -1.23 -4.23
CA ASN A 40 -4.02 -1.18 -2.82
C ASN A 40 -2.93 -0.49 -1.97
N ALA A 41 -1.66 -0.79 -2.24
CA ALA A 41 -0.53 -0.14 -1.58
C ALA A 41 -0.52 1.38 -1.82
N TRP A 42 -0.70 1.81 -3.07
CA TRP A 42 -0.78 3.24 -3.40
C TRP A 42 -1.97 3.94 -2.74
N GLU A 43 -3.15 3.31 -2.74
CA GLU A 43 -4.35 3.85 -2.09
C GLU A 43 -4.12 4.07 -0.59
N LEU A 44 -3.53 3.09 0.10
CA LEU A 44 -3.21 3.18 1.53
C LEU A 44 -2.15 4.25 1.80
N LEU A 45 -1.12 4.34 0.96
CA LEU A 45 -0.06 5.35 1.09
C LEU A 45 -0.63 6.77 0.94
N VAL A 46 -1.48 6.99 -0.06
CA VAL A 46 -2.12 8.29 -0.29
C VAL A 46 -3.03 8.66 0.88
N LYS A 47 -3.81 7.71 1.41
CA LYS A 47 -4.63 7.94 2.62
C LYS A 47 -3.78 8.31 3.83
N ALA A 48 -2.65 7.62 4.04
CA ALA A 48 -1.72 7.94 5.12
C ALA A 48 -1.11 9.35 4.95
N LYS A 49 -0.73 9.72 3.72
CA LYS A 49 -0.21 11.06 3.41
C LYS A 49 -1.27 12.14 3.62
N TRP A 50 -2.50 11.89 3.19
CA TRP A 50 -3.61 12.81 3.40
C TRP A 50 -3.86 13.05 4.89
N LEU A 51 -3.89 12.00 5.71
CA LEU A 51 -4.02 12.16 7.16
C LEU A 51 -2.85 12.93 7.76
N LEU A 52 -1.61 12.71 7.29
CA LEU A 52 -0.46 13.49 7.76
C LEU A 52 -0.65 14.99 7.51
N ASP A 53 -1.14 15.34 6.32
CA ASP A 53 -1.25 16.73 5.89
C ASP A 53 -2.48 17.44 6.49
N ASN A 54 -3.52 16.69 6.88
CA ASN A 54 -4.80 17.23 7.35
C ASN A 54 -5.02 17.06 8.87
N ASP A 55 -4.26 16.19 9.56
CA ASP A 55 -4.22 16.20 11.05
C ASP A 55 -3.53 17.48 11.58
N ASP A 56 -2.70 18.16 10.78
CA ASP A 56 -2.11 19.47 11.11
C ASP A 56 -3.14 20.64 11.01
N ASP A 57 -4.31 20.43 10.40
CA ASP A 57 -5.36 21.45 10.18
C ASP A 57 -6.44 21.46 11.30
N ILE A 58 -6.26 20.64 12.34
CA ILE A 58 -7.10 20.62 13.56
C ILE A 58 -6.31 21.17 14.76
N SER A 59 -5.55 22.25 14.55
CA SER A 59 -4.92 23.02 15.62
C SER A 59 -5.65 24.33 15.93
#